data_AF-A0A4R9VQC3-F1
#
_entry.id   AF-A0A4R9VQC3-F1
#
_cell.length_a   1.000
_cell.length_b   1.000
_cell.length_c   1.000
_cell.angle_alpha   90.00
_cell.angle_beta   90.00
_cell.angle_gamma   90.00
#
_symmetry.space_group_name_H-M   'P 1'
#
loop_
_entity.id
_entity.type
_entity.pdbx_description
1 polymer ?
#
loop_
_entity_poly.entity_id
_entity_poly.type
_entity_poly.pdbx_seq_one_letter_code
_entity_poly.pdbx_strand_id
1 'polypeptide(L)'
;MSFDVSVIADNWQILAKGFGNTVLMCAVSLPLGFALGILLALVRLRGGRLPAAIVSAYVELFRNIPFLIQIFLLFYALPMFGIRLSPVVVSVGALSAYASAYSAEIIRGAIQ
;
A
#
# COMPACT_ATOMS: atom_id res chain seq x y z
N MET A 1 35.68 3.76 14.88
CA MET A 1 34.38 4.42 15.05
C MET A 1 33.72 3.81 16.27
N SER A 2 33.57 4.57 17.37
CA SER A 2 32.78 4.16 18.52
C SER A 2 31.30 4.41 18.25
N PHE A 3 30.42 3.58 18.80
CA PHE A 3 28.98 3.82 18.75
C PHE A 3 28.64 5.06 19.59
N ASP A 4 28.01 6.06 18.99
CA ASP A 4 27.67 7.33 19.63
C ASP A 4 26.15 7.54 19.66
N VAL A 5 25.58 7.50 20.86
CA VAL A 5 24.12 7.59 21.10
C VAL A 5 23.64 9.04 21.08
N SER A 6 24.53 10.02 21.28
CA SER A 6 24.17 11.45 21.30
C SER A 6 23.50 11.89 20.00
N VAL A 7 23.91 11.28 18.88
CA VAL A 7 23.33 11.51 17.54
C VAL A 7 21.81 11.31 17.52
N ILE A 8 21.28 10.33 18.27
CA ILE A 8 19.83 10.09 18.34
C ILE A 8 19.14 11.20 19.13
N ALA A 9 19.70 11.56 20.29
CA ALA A 9 19.15 12.59 21.17
C ALA A 9 19.14 13.96 20.47
N ASP A 10 20.22 14.31 19.78
CA ASP A 10 20.36 15.59 19.08
C ASP A 10 19.42 15.70 17.87
N ASN A 11 19.04 14.56 17.27
CA ASN A 11 18.18 14.48 16.09
C ASN A 11 16.75 13.98 16.41
N TRP A 12 16.31 14.04 17.67
CA TRP A 12 15.02 13.48 18.07
C TRP A 12 13.83 14.09 17.31
N GLN A 13 13.90 15.37 16.95
CA GLN A 13 12.81 16.07 16.24
C GLN A 13 12.60 15.54 14.82
N ILE A 14 13.68 15.28 14.07
CA ILE A 14 13.58 14.74 12.72
C ILE A 14 13.10 13.29 12.76
N LEU A 15 13.53 12.51 13.77
CA LEU A 15 13.05 11.15 14.00
C LEU A 15 11.56 11.13 14.35
N ALA A 16 11.12 12.01 15.25
CA ALA A 16 9.71 12.15 15.64
C ALA A 16 8.84 12.56 14.44
N LYS A 17 9.33 13.48 13.59
CA LYS A 17 8.65 13.87 12.35
C LYS A 17 8.54 12.70 11.36
N GLY A 18 9.62 11.94 11.18
CA GLY A 18 9.63 10.74 10.36
C GLY A 18 8.61 9.70 10.84
N PHE A 19 8.63 9.41 12.14
CA PHE A 19 7.68 8.52 12.79
C PHE A 19 6.23 8.99 12.60
N GLY A 20 5.95 10.28 12.81
CA GLY A 20 4.62 10.86 12.59
C GLY A 20 4.13 10.67 11.15
N ASN A 21 5.01 10.87 10.16
CA ASN A 21 4.68 10.61 8.76
C ASN A 21 4.36 9.13 8.50
N THR A 22 5.14 8.20 9.06
CA THR A 22 4.87 6.76 8.96
C THR A 22 3.51 6.42 9.55
N VAL A 23 3.22 6.89 10.76
CA VAL A 23 1.93 6.66 11.43
C VAL A 23 0.78 7.22 10.59
N LEU A 24 0.89 8.44 10.08
CA LEU A 24 -0.12 9.07 9.23
C LEU A 24 -0.39 8.23 7.97
N MET A 25 0.67 7.84 7.25
CA MET A 25 0.54 7.04 6.04
C MET A 25 -0.11 5.68 6.32
N CYS A 26 0.31 4.99 7.39
CA CYS A 26 -0.27 3.70 7.78
C CYS A 26 -1.74 3.84 8.21
N ALA A 27 -2.05 4.84 9.05
CA ALA A 27 -3.38 5.07 9.58
C ALA A 27 -4.41 5.38 8.49
N VAL A 28 -3.98 5.97 7.37
CA VAL A 28 -4.85 6.22 6.20
C VAL A 28 -4.88 5.00 5.27
N SER A 29 -3.73 4.43 4.95
CA SER A 29 -3.64 3.41 3.90
C SER A 29 -4.20 2.06 4.32
N LEU A 30 -3.98 1.65 5.58
CA LEU A 30 -4.39 0.32 6.04
C LEU A 30 -5.93 0.20 6.11
N PRO A 31 -6.69 1.16 6.66
CA PRO A 31 -8.15 1.09 6.62
C PRO A 31 -8.71 1.16 5.20
N LEU A 32 -8.15 2.00 4.33
CA LEU A 32 -8.55 2.09 2.92
C LEU A 32 -8.29 0.78 2.19
N GLY A 33 -7.09 0.23 2.34
CA GLY A 33 -6.72 -1.06 1.76
C GLY A 33 -7.59 -2.20 2.28
N PHE A 34 -7.85 -2.25 3.59
CA PHE A 34 -8.71 -3.26 4.19
C PHE A 34 -10.16 -3.16 3.69
N ALA A 35 -10.74 -1.97 3.68
CA ALA A 35 -12.09 -1.73 3.17
C ALA A 35 -12.21 -2.14 1.70
N LEU A 36 -11.25 -1.76 0.87
CA LEU A 36 -11.19 -2.18 -0.52
C LEU A 36 -11.01 -3.70 -0.65
N GLY A 37 -10.18 -4.31 0.20
CA GLY A 37 -9.98 -5.75 0.26
C GLY A 37 -11.27 -6.53 0.54
N ILE A 38 -12.12 -6.04 1.45
CA ILE A 38 -13.46 -6.61 1.68
C ILE A 38 -14.29 -6.58 0.39
N LEU A 39 -14.36 -5.43 -0.28
CA LEU A 39 -15.13 -5.28 -1.52
C LEU A 39 -14.61 -6.24 -2.62
N LEU A 40 -13.29 -6.32 -2.79
CA LEU A 40 -12.67 -7.22 -3.77
C LEU A 40 -12.92 -8.70 -3.45
N ALA A 41 -12.86 -9.09 -2.17
CA ALA A 41 -13.19 -10.44 -1.75
C ALA A 41 -14.66 -10.79 -2.05
N LEU A 42 -15.59 -9.88 -1.74
CA LEU A 42 -17.01 -10.06 -2.02
C LEU A 42 -17.29 -10.23 -3.52
N VAL A 43 -16.67 -9.41 -4.37
CA VAL A 43 -16.79 -9.54 -5.83
C VAL A 43 -16.26 -10.90 -6.31
N ARG A 44 -15.13 -11.38 -5.77
CA ARG A 44 -14.61 -12.71 -6.15
C ARG A 44 -15.47 -13.87 -5.67
N LEU A 45 -16.16 -13.73 -4.54
CA LEU A 45 -17.04 -14.77 -3.99
C LEU A 45 -18.43 -14.76 -4.66
N ARG A 46 -18.95 -13.60 -5.07
CA ARG A 46 -20.36 -13.45 -5.45
C ARG A 46 -20.60 -12.74 -6.79
N GLY A 47 -19.60 -12.12 -7.40
CA GLY A 47 -19.75 -11.26 -8.59
C GLY A 47 -19.91 -11.96 -9.94
N GLY A 48 -19.96 -13.29 -9.99
CA GLY A 48 -20.01 -14.06 -11.25
C GLY A 48 -18.65 -14.13 -11.96
N ARG A 49 -18.60 -14.82 -13.11
CA ARG A 49 -17.32 -15.21 -13.76
C ARG A 49 -16.45 -14.02 -14.19
N LEU A 50 -17.04 -13.03 -14.86
CA LEU A 50 -16.26 -11.92 -15.43
C LEU A 50 -15.74 -10.94 -14.35
N PRO A 51 -16.56 -10.40 -13.44
CA PRO A 51 -16.06 -9.54 -12.36
C PRO A 51 -15.05 -10.25 -11.46
N ALA A 52 -15.28 -11.53 -11.13
CA ALA A 52 -14.31 -12.30 -10.36
C ALA A 52 -12.98 -12.49 -11.09
N ALA A 53 -12.98 -12.65 -12.42
CA ALA A 53 -11.76 -12.73 -13.21
C ALA A 53 -10.97 -11.42 -13.20
N ILE A 54 -11.65 -10.28 -13.38
CA ILE A 54 -11.02 -8.94 -13.34
C ILE A 54 -10.37 -8.70 -11.97
N VAL A 55 -11.10 -8.97 -10.89
CA VAL A 55 -10.57 -8.78 -9.54
C VAL A 55 -9.46 -9.79 -9.23
N SER A 56 -9.52 -11.01 -9.75
CA SER A 56 -8.41 -11.98 -9.62
C SER A 56 -7.15 -11.45 -10.30
N ALA A 57 -7.25 -10.90 -11.51
CA ALA A 57 -6.11 -10.30 -12.21
C ALA A 57 -5.51 -9.11 -11.43
N TYR A 58 -6.36 -8.25 -10.85
CA TYR A 58 -5.90 -7.17 -9.95
C TYR A 58 -5.14 -7.75 -8.75
N VAL A 59 -5.73 -8.70 -8.03
CA VAL A 59 -5.12 -9.30 -6.83
C VAL A 59 -3.79 -9.97 -7.16
N GLU A 60 -3.74 -10.75 -8.24
CA GLU A 60 -2.52 -11.41 -8.71
C GLU A 60 -1.44 -10.39 -9.07
N LEU A 61 -1.77 -9.33 -9.81
CA LEU A 61 -0.82 -8.29 -10.20
C LEU A 61 -0.18 -7.63 -8.96
N PHE A 62 -1.01 -7.15 -8.03
CA PHE A 62 -0.53 -6.40 -6.86
C PHE A 62 0.18 -7.26 -5.81
N ARG A 63 -0.12 -8.57 -5.76
CA ARG A 63 0.62 -9.52 -4.91
C ARG A 63 1.95 -9.96 -5.51
N ASN A 64 2.06 -10.01 -6.84
CA ASN A 64 3.26 -10.47 -7.55
C ASN A 64 4.24 -9.34 -7.91
N ILE A 65 3.79 -8.08 -7.96
CA ILE A 65 4.70 -6.92 -8.12
C ILE A 65 5.23 -6.49 -6.74
N PRO A 66 6.56 -6.44 -6.52
CA PRO A 66 7.12 -5.97 -5.27
C PRO A 66 6.60 -4.57 -4.92
N PHE A 67 6.24 -4.34 -3.67
CA PHE A 67 5.71 -3.06 -3.21
C PHE A 67 6.63 -1.87 -3.57
N LEU A 68 7.95 -2.08 -3.47
CA LEU A 68 8.94 -1.08 -3.88
C LEU A 68 8.78 -0.68 -5.36
N ILE A 69 8.54 -1.64 -6.25
CA ILE A 69 8.31 -1.38 -7.68
C ILE A 69 7.02 -0.59 -7.88
N GLN A 70 5.96 -0.86 -7.11
CA GLN A 70 4.72 -0.08 -7.19
C GLN A 70 4.96 1.40 -6.86
N ILE A 71 5.69 1.68 -5.77
CA ILE A 71 6.10 3.05 -5.42
C ILE A 71 6.96 3.65 -6.53
N PHE A 72 7.93 2.91 -7.06
CA PHE A 72 8.81 3.39 -8.11
C PHE A 72 8.04 3.78 -9.38
N LEU A 73 7.07 2.97 -9.80
CA LEU A 73 6.24 3.28 -10.96
C LEU A 73 5.43 4.55 -10.73
N LEU A 74 4.78 4.68 -9.56
CA LEU A 74 3.99 5.86 -9.24
C LEU A 74 4.82 7.14 -9.07
N PHE A 75 6.04 7.03 -8.55
CA PHE A 75 6.88 8.20 -8.26
C PHE A 75 7.80 8.60 -9.41
N TYR A 76 8.29 7.65 -10.21
CA TYR A 76 9.27 7.89 -11.27
C TYR A 76 8.74 7.63 -12.69
N ALA A 77 7.85 6.65 -12.90
CA ALA A 77 7.32 6.37 -14.24
C ALA A 77 6.14 7.30 -14.60
N LEU A 78 5.19 7.53 -13.70
CA LEU A 78 4.06 8.45 -13.91
C LEU A 78 4.49 9.87 -14.35
N PRO A 79 5.56 10.47 -13.80
CA PRO A 79 6.06 11.76 -14.28
C PRO A 79 6.47 11.79 -15.75
N MET A 80 6.87 10.65 -16.34
CA MET A 80 7.16 10.57 -17.78
C MET A 80 5.91 10.80 -18.65
N PHE A 81 4.72 10.57 -18.07
CA PHE A 81 3.42 10.84 -18.68
C PHE A 81 2.82 12.18 -18.21
N GLY A 82 3.61 13.04 -17.54
CA GLY A 82 3.18 14.35 -17.05
C GLY A 82 2.44 14.33 -15.71
N ILE A 83 2.23 13.17 -15.08
CA ILE A 83 1.51 13.04 -13.81
C ILE A 83 2.54 13.05 -12.66
N ARG A 84 2.51 14.09 -11.83
CA ARG A 84 3.39 14.21 -10.66
C ARG A 84 2.57 14.11 -9.38
N LEU A 85 2.83 13.07 -8.60
CA LEU A 85 2.16 12.82 -7.33
C LEU A 85 3.10 13.20 -6.17
N SER A 86 2.54 13.72 -5.08
CA SER A 86 3.33 13.95 -3.87
C SER A 86 3.75 12.61 -3.23
N PRO A 87 4.86 12.56 -2.47
CA PRO A 87 5.27 11.33 -1.78
C PRO A 87 4.15 10.74 -0.92
N VAL A 88 3.35 11.57 -0.26
CA VAL A 88 2.22 11.14 0.56
C VAL A 88 1.16 10.42 -0.28
N VAL A 89 0.77 10.99 -1.43
CA VAL A 89 -0.23 10.38 -2.31
C VAL A 89 0.29 9.06 -2.89
N VAL A 90 1.58 9.00 -3.28
CA VAL A 90 2.19 7.76 -3.75
C VAL A 90 2.21 6.69 -2.65
N SER A 91 2.65 7.04 -1.44
CA SER A 91 2.67 6.11 -0.31
C SER A 91 1.28 5.60 0.01
N VAL A 92 0.29 6.48 0.08
CA VAL A 92 -1.09 6.08 0.38
C VAL A 92 -1.69 5.22 -0.72
N GLY A 93 -1.54 5.61 -1.99
CA GLY A 93 -2.07 4.88 -3.12
C GLY A 93 -1.45 3.49 -3.26
N ALA A 94 -0.11 3.41 -3.27
CA ALA A 94 0.60 2.14 -3.38
C ALA A 94 0.29 1.22 -2.20
N LEU A 95 0.36 1.74 -0.96
CA LEU A 95 0.17 0.92 0.24
C LEU A 95 -1.27 0.43 0.35
N SER A 96 -2.25 1.26 -0.01
CA SER A 96 -3.67 0.85 -0.03
C SER A 96 -3.93 -0.24 -1.08
N ALA A 97 -3.36 -0.10 -2.28
CA ALA A 97 -3.52 -1.10 -3.34
C ALA A 97 -2.83 -2.43 -3.01
N TYR A 98 -1.62 -2.36 -2.45
CA TYR A 98 -0.93 -3.54 -1.92
C TYR A 98 -1.76 -4.20 -0.80
N ALA A 99 -2.16 -3.43 0.22
CA ALA A 99 -2.91 -3.94 1.36
C ALA A 99 -4.28 -4.52 0.95
N SER A 100 -4.97 -3.95 -0.04
CA SER A 100 -6.27 -4.45 -0.50
C SER A 100 -6.16 -5.81 -1.18
N ALA A 101 -5.12 -6.03 -2.00
CA ALA A 101 -4.90 -7.30 -2.68
C ALA A 101 -4.62 -8.44 -1.69
N TYR A 102 -3.79 -8.18 -0.67
CA TYR A 102 -3.52 -9.15 0.40
C TYR A 102 -4.75 -9.37 1.29
N SER A 103 -5.43 -8.29 1.69
CA SER A 103 -6.64 -8.37 2.53
C SER A 103 -7.75 -9.15 1.84
N ALA A 104 -7.95 -8.93 0.53
CA ALA A 104 -8.94 -9.67 -0.24
C ALA A 104 -8.72 -11.20 -0.18
N GLU A 105 -7.47 -11.63 -0.21
CA GLU A 105 -7.11 -13.05 -0.13
C GLU A 105 -7.22 -13.62 1.28
N ILE A 106 -6.81 -12.85 2.30
CA ILE A 106 -7.00 -13.24 3.70
C ILE A 106 -8.49 -13.42 4.00
N ILE A 107 -9.34 -12.48 3.60
CA ILE A 107 -10.79 -12.52 3.83
C ILE A 107 -11.42 -13.68 3.05
N ARG A 108 -11.07 -13.84 1.77
CA ARG A 108 -11.58 -14.95 0.96
C ARG A 108 -11.17 -16.31 1.54
N GLY A 109 -9.94 -16.44 2.00
CA GLY A 109 -9.43 -17.66 2.66
C GLY A 109 -10.00 -17.90 4.06
N ALA A 110 -10.51 -16.87 4.74
CA ALA A 110 -11.21 -17.02 6.01
C ALA A 110 -12.68 -17.44 5.85
N ILE A 111 -13.29 -17.13 4.70
CA ILE A 111 -14.70 -17.46 4.39
C ILE A 111 -14.84 -18.87 3.80
N GLN A 112 -13.81 -19.35 3.09
CA GLN A 112 -13.77 -20.68 2.45
C GLN A 112 -13.22 -21.74 3.40
#